data_AF-A0A927ECP3-F1
#
_entry.id   AF-A0A927ECP3-F1
#
_cell.length_a   1.000
_cell.length_b   1.000
_cell.length_c   1.000
_cell.angle_alpha   90.00
_cell.angle_beta   90.00
_cell.angle_gamma   90.00
#
_symmetry.space_group_name_H-M   'P 1'
#
loop_
_entity.id
_entity.type
_entity.pdbx_description
1 polymer ?
#
loop_
_entity_poly.entity_id
_entity_poly.type
_entity_poly.pdbx_seq_one_letter_code
_entity_poly.pdbx_strand_id
1 'polypeptide(L)'
;MDIDVTSKPGEAAWLLTDLLGREMGQVVEESPGAFRIQPAGHAVQTMASMKLEPYRTLDEALAEIERFTRGTCRRAQPGDRDEEPAS
;
A
#
# COMPACT_ATOMS: atom_id res chain seq x y z
N MET A 1 12.00 -3.54 -5.20
CA MET A 1 11.91 -3.18 -3.76
C MET A 1 10.71 -3.89 -3.17
N ASP A 2 10.88 -4.65 -2.10
CA ASP A 2 9.74 -5.30 -1.45
C ASP A 2 9.00 -4.34 -0.51
N ILE A 3 7.68 -4.37 -0.58
CA ILE A 3 6.78 -3.48 0.14
C ILE A 3 5.73 -4.34 0.85
N ASP A 4 5.57 -4.13 2.14
CA ASP A 4 4.46 -4.65 2.93
C ASP A 4 3.25 -3.74 2.81
N VAL A 5 2.08 -4.34 2.61
CA VAL A 5 0.81 -3.68 2.42
C VAL A 5 -0.11 -4.09 3.56
N THR A 6 -0.36 -3.16 4.49
CA THR A 6 -1.19 -3.41 5.67
C THR A 6 -2.48 -2.62 5.59
N SER A 7 -3.64 -3.24 5.79
CA SER A 7 -4.92 -2.51 5.84
C SER A 7 -5.02 -1.67 7.10
N LYS A 8 -5.50 -0.44 6.98
CA LYS A 8 -5.84 0.41 8.13
C LYS A 8 -7.21 0.04 8.67
N PRO A 9 -7.33 -0.40 9.94
CA PRO A 9 -8.61 -0.81 10.50
C PRO A 9 -9.59 0.38 10.55
N GLY A 10 -10.80 0.19 10.02
CA GLY A 10 -11.83 1.22 9.98
C GLY A 10 -11.69 2.25 8.84
N GLU A 11 -10.64 2.14 8.02
CA GLU A 11 -10.42 3.00 6.85
C GLU A 11 -10.34 2.15 5.58
N ALA A 12 -10.83 2.71 4.46
CA ALA A 12 -10.63 2.12 3.14
C ALA A 12 -9.24 2.50 2.60
N ALA A 13 -8.19 2.20 3.38
CA ALA A 13 -6.82 2.59 3.11
C ALA A 13 -5.83 1.47 3.47
N TRP A 14 -4.74 1.40 2.73
CA TRP A 14 -3.67 0.41 2.90
C TRP A 14 -2.33 1.13 3.01
N LEU A 15 -1.65 0.97 4.13
CA LEU A 15 -0.33 1.52 4.35
C LEU A 15 0.70 0.71 3.57
N LEU A 16 1.63 1.42 2.91
CA LEU A 16 2.76 0.86 2.19
C LEU A 16 4.02 1.10 3.02
N THR A 17 4.67 0.02 3.45
CA THR A 17 5.90 0.09 4.25
C THR A 17 6.98 -0.75 3.57
N ASP A 18 8.21 -0.25 3.46
CA ASP A 18 9.30 -1.10 2.95
C ASP A 18 9.78 -2.12 4.00
N LEU A 19 10.64 -3.07 3.60
CA LEU A 19 11.21 -4.07 4.53
C LEU A 19 12.11 -3.47 5.63
N LEU A 20 12.47 -2.20 5.53
CA LEU A 20 13.24 -1.49 6.55
C LEU A 20 12.32 -0.74 7.53
N GLY A 21 11.00 -0.88 7.40
CA GLY A 21 10.01 -0.23 8.24
C GLY A 21 9.78 1.25 7.88
N ARG A 22 10.21 1.69 6.71
CA ARG A 22 10.03 3.09 6.27
C ARG A 22 8.68 3.23 5.57
N GLU A 23 7.95 4.27 5.93
CA GLU A 23 6.71 4.64 5.27
C GLU A 23 6.98 5.02 3.80
N MET A 24 6.33 4.30 2.89
CA MET A 24 6.37 4.55 1.45
C MET A 24 5.10 5.27 0.97
N GLY A 25 4.08 5.36 1.81
CA GLY A 25 2.82 6.01 1.52
C GLY A 25 1.65 5.09 1.78
N GLN A 26 0.55 5.30 1.06
CA GLN A 26 -0.66 4.51 1.22
C GLN A 26 -1.44 4.44 -0.09
N VAL A 27 -2.27 3.40 -0.22
CA VAL A 27 -3.35 3.36 -1.21
C VAL A 27 -4.64 3.71 -0.49
N VAL A 28 -5.43 4.62 -1.04
CA VAL A 28 -6.72 5.03 -0.47
C VAL A 28 -7.81 4.76 -1.50
N GLU A 29 -8.92 4.16 -1.07
CA GLU A 29 -10.13 4.09 -1.87
C GLU A 29 -10.89 5.42 -1.71
N GLU A 30 -10.76 6.33 -2.69
CA GLU A 30 -11.43 7.64 -2.67
C GLU A 30 -12.94 7.51 -2.93
N SER A 31 -13.35 6.45 -3.63
CA SER A 31 -14.74 6.11 -3.91
C SER A 31 -14.83 4.61 -4.14
N PRO A 32 -16.00 3.97 -3.97
CA PRO A 32 -16.15 2.53 -4.17
C PRO A 32 -15.60 2.10 -5.55
N GLY A 33 -14.54 1.29 -5.55
CA GLY A 33 -13.85 0.85 -6.77
C GLY A 33 -12.90 1.86 -7.41
N ALA A 34 -12.48 2.90 -6.69
CA ALA A 34 -11.52 3.91 -7.15
C ALA A 34 -10.37 4.04 -6.15
N PHE A 35 -9.25 3.38 -6.44
CA PHE A 35 -8.07 3.29 -5.59
C PHE A 35 -6.99 4.24 -6.08
N ARG A 36 -6.47 5.08 -5.20
CA ARG A 36 -5.42 6.03 -5.52
C ARG A 36 -4.19 5.82 -4.66
N ILE A 37 -3.03 5.88 -5.30
CA ILE A 37 -1.74 5.75 -4.64
C ILE A 37 -1.32 7.15 -4.17
N GLN A 38 -1.07 7.27 -2.88
CA GLN A 38 -0.55 8.46 -2.23
C GLN A 38 0.85 8.16 -1.69
N PRO A 39 1.92 8.43 -2.45
CA PRO A 39 3.27 8.21 -1.96
C PRO A 39 3.61 9.19 -0.82
N ALA A 40 4.45 8.75 0.11
CA ALA A 40 4.92 9.57 1.23
C ALA A 40 6.45 9.49 1.39
N GLY A 41 7.03 10.46 2.11
CA GLY A 41 8.46 10.50 2.41
C GLY A 41 9.36 10.38 1.17
N HIS A 42 10.33 9.46 1.23
CA HIS A 42 11.29 9.23 0.13
C HIS A 42 10.66 8.53 -1.09
N ALA A 43 9.51 7.89 -0.91
CA ALA A 43 8.78 7.28 -2.01
C ALA A 43 8.18 8.32 -2.95
N VAL A 44 7.92 9.56 -2.49
CA VAL A 44 7.40 10.64 -3.36
C VAL A 44 8.31 10.87 -4.55
N GLN A 45 9.62 10.99 -4.33
CA GLN A 45 10.58 11.19 -5.42
C GLN A 45 10.72 9.95 -6.28
N THR A 46 10.71 8.77 -5.64
CA THR A 46 10.84 7.50 -6.36
C THR A 46 9.63 7.26 -7.26
N MET A 47 8.41 7.52 -6.77
CA MET A 47 7.14 7.25 -7.44
C MET A 47 6.60 8.48 -8.20
N ALA A 48 7.33 9.60 -8.25
CA ALA A 48 6.88 10.83 -8.92
C ALA A 48 6.57 10.65 -10.40
N SER A 49 7.22 9.69 -11.06
CA SER A 49 7.00 9.38 -12.49
C SER A 49 5.99 8.25 -12.72
N MET A 50 5.38 7.72 -11.66
CA MET A 50 4.39 6.66 -11.73
C MET A 50 3.02 7.27 -12.03
N LYS A 51 2.14 6.49 -12.69
CA LYS A 51 0.75 6.92 -12.83
C LYS A 51 0.07 6.80 -11.46
N LEU A 52 -0.43 7.91 -10.94
CA LEU A 52 -1.19 7.96 -9.68
C LEU A 52 -2.70 8.10 -9.97
N GLU A 53 -3.12 7.64 -11.15
CA GLU A 53 -4.51 7.64 -11.58
C GLU A 53 -5.36 6.74 -10.68
N PRO A 54 -6.68 6.97 -10.60
CA PRO A 54 -7.56 6.05 -9.89
C PRO A 54 -7.61 4.69 -10.59
N TYR A 55 -7.14 3.67 -9.90
CA TYR A 55 -7.20 2.25 -10.28
C TYR A 55 -8.56 1.67 -9.94
N ARG A 56 -9.03 0.66 -10.67
CA ARG A 56 -10.34 0.04 -10.43
C ARG A 56 -10.32 -0.95 -9.28
N THR A 57 -9.13 -1.43 -8.93
CA THR A 57 -8.91 -2.40 -7.86
C THR A 57 -7.62 -2.07 -7.11
N LEU A 58 -7.55 -2.51 -5.84
CA LEU A 58 -6.31 -2.44 -5.07
C LEU A 58 -5.18 -3.21 -5.76
N ASP A 59 -5.46 -4.40 -6.30
CA ASP A 59 -4.46 -5.23 -6.96
C ASP A 59 -3.86 -4.55 -8.21
N GLU A 60 -4.64 -3.78 -8.98
CA GLU A 60 -4.09 -2.97 -10.07
C GLU A 60 -3.16 -1.86 -9.58
N ALA A 61 -3.53 -1.19 -8.48
CA ALA A 61 -2.67 -0.17 -7.88
C ALA A 61 -1.35 -0.78 -7.38
N LEU A 62 -1.41 -1.95 -6.74
CA LEU A 62 -0.22 -2.68 -6.29
C LEU A 62 0.64 -3.15 -7.46
N ALA A 63 0.04 -3.65 -8.54
CA ALA A 63 0.77 -4.08 -9.73
C ALA A 63 1.56 -2.94 -10.39
N GLU A 64 1.03 -1.71 -10.40
CA GLU A 64 1.79 -0.56 -10.91
C GLU A 64 2.98 -0.24 -9.99
N ILE A 65 2.79 -0.31 -8.66
CA ILE A 65 3.88 -0.13 -7.68
C ILE A 65 4.98 -1.18 -7.91
N GLU A 66 4.61 -2.44 -8.06
CA GLU A 66 5.54 -3.55 -8.32
C GLU A 66 6.32 -3.33 -9.62
N ARG A 67 5.60 -2.94 -10.69
CA ARG A 67 6.18 -2.64 -12.00
C ARG A 67 7.19 -1.51 -11.91
N PHE A 68 6.86 -0.44 -11.21
CA PHE A 68 7.71 0.75 -11.13
C PHE A 68 8.91 0.54 -10.20
N THR A 69 8.67 -0.04 -9.02
CA THR A 69 9.71 -0.28 -8.00
C THR A 69 10.55 -1.54 -8.27
N ARG A 70 10.21 -2.29 -9.34
CA ARG A 70 10.80 -3.60 -9.69
C ARG A 70 10.84 -4.50 -8.47
N GLY A 71 9.69 -4.61 -7.83
CA GLY A 71 9.54 -5.17 -6.51
C GLY A 71 8.26 -5.97 -6.36
N THR A 72 8.00 -6.41 -5.13
CA THR A 72 6.81 -7.22 -4.81
C THR A 72 6.06 -6.56 -3.66
N CYS A 73 4.75 -6.43 -3.82
CA CYS A 73 3.83 -5.99 -2.78
C CYS A 73 3.31 -7.23 -2.04
N ARG A 74 3.55 -7.29 -0.73
CA ARG A 74 3.11 -8.38 0.13
C ARG A 74 1.96 -7.88 0.99
N ARG A 75 0.77 -8.42 0.79
CA ARG A 75 -0.40 -8.07 1.58
C ARG A 75 -0.34 -8.83 2.91
N ALA A 76 -0.24 -8.10 4.01
CA ALA A 76 -0.50 -8.67 5.32
C ALA A 76 -1.99 -9.05 5.36
N GLN A 77 -2.29 -10.34 5.59
CA GLN A 77 -3.68 -10.74 5.79
C GLN A 77 -4.20 -10.09 7.09
N PRO A 78 -5.47 -9.67 7.15
CA PRO A 78 -6.07 -9.06 8.35
C PRO A 78 -6.26 -10.04 9.53
N GLY A 79 -5.41 -11.06 9.65
CA GLY A 79 -5.38 -12.03 10.74
C GLY A 79 -4.00 -12.24 11.37
N ASP A 80 -2.97 -11.48 10.97
CA ASP A 80 -1.60 -11.64 11.51
C ASP A 80 -1.27 -10.63 12.63
N ARG A 81 -2.18 -9.69 12.92
CA ARG A 81 -2.10 -8.75 14.06
C ARG A 81 -3.48 -8.56 14.67
N ASP A 82 -3.86 -9.50 15.53
CA ASP A 82 -4.58 -9.32 16.80
C ASP A 82 -5.08 -10.70 17.27
N GLU A 83 -4.17 -11.51 17.81
CA GLU A 83 -4.51 -12.40 18.91
C GLU A 83 -3.49 -12.11 20.02
N GLU A 84 -3.71 -11.00 20.72
CA GLU A 84 -3.21 -10.85 22.08
C GLU A 84 -4.08 -11.75 22.96
N PRO A 85 -3.57 -12.85 23.55
CA PRO A 85 -4.34 -13.64 24.49
C PRO A 85 -4.46 -12.81 25.78
N ALA A 86 -5.60 -12.14 25.95
CA ALA A 86 -5.97 -11.59 27.25
C ALA A 86 -6.06 -12.76 28.25
N SER A 87 -5.07 -12.83 29.14
CA SER A 87 -4.99 -13.76 30.27
C SER A 87 -5.90 -13.36 31.41
#